data_AF-A0AAW2QU69-F1
#
_entry.id   AF-A0AAW2QU69-F1
#
_cell.length_a   1.000
_cell.length_b   1.000
_cell.length_c   1.000
_cell.angle_alpha   90.00
_cell.angle_beta   90.00
_cell.angle_gamma   90.00
#
_symmetry.space_group_name_H-M   'P 1'
#
loop_
_entity.id
_entity.type
_entity.pdbx_description
1 polymer ?
#
loop_
_entity_poly.entity_id
_entity_poly.type
_entity_poly.pdbx_seq_one_letter_code
_entity_poly.pdbx_strand_id
1 'polypeptide(L)'
;MAVSSPNPIHFVEDALFCAGPLALSYSDPDQKWVIREHLISLFQDFPSLRPSTAFFTHNDGTEVKLLNATGDLPVSRPSPPVPVTIWVPELYPQTPPVVYVNVECVMHPIYDHHPFVDPSGATVSSYLQNWQFSKCNLSDLVRSLIKLFSTTTRFSIRVPRVRPTRRWFRKWRRWTGSPA
;
A
#
# COMPACT_ATOMS: atom_id res chain seq x y z
N MET A 1 14.69 11.23 22.84
CA MET A 1 14.91 12.14 21.71
C MET A 1 14.02 11.68 20.57
N ALA A 2 12.97 12.42 20.23
CA ALA A 2 12.16 12.10 19.06
C ALA A 2 13.01 12.44 17.84
N VAL A 3 13.50 11.42 17.13
CA VAL A 3 14.13 11.62 15.83
C VAL A 3 13.02 12.17 14.95
N SER A 4 13.10 13.46 14.62
CA SER A 4 12.22 14.06 13.62
C SER A 4 12.30 13.16 12.40
N SER A 5 11.17 12.55 12.02
CA SER A 5 11.12 11.75 10.80
C SER A 5 11.69 12.61 9.67
N PRO A 6 12.68 12.12 8.91
CA PRO A 6 13.27 12.92 7.85
C PRO A 6 12.15 13.35 6.90
N ASN A 7 12.21 14.61 6.48
CA ASN A 7 11.27 15.15 5.50
C ASN A 7 11.24 14.20 4.28
N PRO A 8 10.06 13.74 3.83
CA PRO A 8 9.94 12.82 2.70
C PRO A 8 10.74 13.24 1.47
N ILE A 9 10.83 14.54 1.21
CA ILE A 9 11.57 15.10 0.07
C ILE A 9 13.06 14.82 0.22
N HIS A 10 13.63 15.17 1.39
CA HIS A 10 15.04 14.93 1.68
C HIS A 10 15.38 13.44 1.63
N PHE A 11 14.51 12.58 2.17
CA PHE A 11 14.72 11.13 2.08
C PHE A 11 14.80 10.64 0.63
N VAL A 12 13.90 11.10 -0.25
CA VAL A 12 13.91 10.71 -1.67
C VAL A 12 15.19 11.17 -2.36
N GLU A 13 15.62 12.40 -2.12
CA GLU A 13 16.86 12.94 -2.68
C GLU A 13 18.08 12.15 -2.20
N ASP A 14 18.20 11.96 -0.88
CA ASP A 14 19.28 11.21 -0.27
C ASP A 14 19.33 9.77 -0.82
N ALA A 15 18.17 9.12 -0.99
CA ALA A 15 18.10 7.75 -1.48
C ALA A 15 18.45 7.64 -2.97
N LEU A 16 17.94 8.54 -3.83
CA LEU A 16 18.19 8.50 -5.28
C LEU A 16 19.64 8.79 -5.65
N PHE A 17 20.24 9.74 -4.94
CA PHE A 17 21.60 10.21 -5.19
C PHE A 17 22.64 9.60 -4.24
N CYS A 18 22.24 8.64 -3.40
CA CYS A 18 23.16 7.84 -2.61
C CYS A 18 24.12 7.04 -3.53
N ALA A 19 25.40 7.01 -3.16
CA ALA A 19 26.40 6.19 -3.80
C ALA A 19 26.82 5.00 -2.90
N GLY A 20 27.30 3.92 -3.52
CA GLY A 20 27.86 2.76 -2.81
C GLY A 20 26.84 1.65 -2.52
N PRO A 21 27.00 0.87 -1.44
CA PRO A 21 26.21 -0.35 -1.19
C PRO A 21 24.73 -0.10 -0.88
N LEU A 22 24.37 1.17 -0.64
CA LEU A 22 22.99 1.59 -0.43
C LEU A 22 22.32 2.13 -1.69
N ALA A 23 23.06 2.23 -2.80
CA ALA A 23 22.55 2.75 -4.06
C ALA A 23 21.35 1.93 -4.55
N LEU A 24 20.38 2.65 -5.09
CA LEU A 24 19.18 2.08 -5.69
C LEU A 24 19.49 1.60 -7.11
N SER A 25 18.72 0.64 -7.58
CA SER A 25 18.88 0.03 -8.91
C SER A 25 18.31 0.91 -10.05
N TYR A 26 18.59 2.22 -10.02
CA TYR A 26 18.26 3.15 -11.11
C TYR A 26 19.55 3.57 -11.81
N SER A 27 19.71 3.17 -13.08
CA SER A 27 20.95 3.40 -13.83
C SER A 27 21.00 4.78 -14.49
N ASP A 28 19.86 5.30 -14.93
CA ASP A 28 19.79 6.54 -15.73
C ASP A 28 19.58 7.78 -14.82
N PRO A 29 20.46 8.79 -14.86
CA PRO A 29 20.28 10.05 -14.14
C PRO A 29 18.97 10.78 -14.49
N ASP A 30 18.55 10.79 -15.75
CA ASP A 30 17.35 11.49 -16.20
C ASP A 30 16.10 10.82 -15.63
N GLN A 31 16.10 9.49 -15.58
CA GLN A 31 15.10 8.71 -14.87
C GLN A 31 15.00 9.09 -13.38
N LYS A 32 16.12 9.26 -12.69
CA LYS A 32 16.12 9.63 -11.26
C LYS A 32 15.44 10.98 -11.03
N TRP A 33 15.63 11.94 -11.93
CA TRP A 33 14.94 13.24 -11.85
C TRP A 33 13.43 13.11 -11.99
N VAL A 34 12.95 12.28 -12.92
CA VAL A 34 11.51 12.01 -13.08
C VAL A 34 10.93 11.31 -11.86
N ILE A 35 11.64 10.29 -11.33
CA ILE A 35 11.23 9.60 -10.10
C ILE A 35 11.12 10.57 -8.93
N ARG A 36 12.12 11.46 -8.77
CA ARG A 36 12.12 12.50 -7.74
C ARG A 36 10.88 13.39 -7.85
N GLU A 37 10.62 13.94 -9.03
CA GLU A 37 9.49 14.83 -9.26
C GLU A 37 8.15 14.15 -8.93
N HIS A 38 7.93 12.94 -9.45
CA HIS A 38 6.70 12.20 -9.24
C HIS A 38 6.49 11.80 -7.77
N LEU A 39 7.55 11.42 -7.04
CA LEU A 39 7.46 11.09 -5.62
C LEU A 39 7.24 12.33 -4.75
N ILE A 40 7.88 13.46 -5.05
CA ILE A 40 7.65 14.71 -4.31
C ILE A 40 6.19 15.14 -4.46
N SER A 41 5.67 15.15 -5.69
CA SER A 41 4.26 15.46 -5.94
C SER A 41 3.33 14.51 -5.19
N LEU A 42 3.64 13.20 -5.19
CA LEU A 42 2.87 12.20 -4.46
C LEU A 42 2.79 12.50 -2.95
N PHE A 43 3.93 12.81 -2.30
CA PHE A 43 3.94 13.05 -0.85
C PHE A 43 3.33 14.41 -0.46
N GLN A 44 3.32 15.38 -1.37
CA GLN A 44 2.59 16.63 -1.19
C GLN A 44 1.08 16.42 -1.27
N ASP A 45 0.62 15.65 -2.26
CA ASP A 45 -0.81 15.35 -2.45
C ASP A 45 -1.36 14.38 -1.40
N PHE A 46 -0.54 13.43 -0.94
CA PHE A 46 -0.92 12.36 -0.02
C PHE A 46 0.06 12.23 1.17
N PRO A 47 -0.07 13.08 2.19
CA PRO A 47 0.84 13.07 3.35
C PRO A 47 0.80 11.82 4.24
N SER A 48 -0.20 10.93 4.03
CA SER A 48 -0.28 9.63 4.70
C SER A 48 0.74 8.63 4.15
N LEU A 49 1.20 8.83 2.91
CA LEU A 49 2.24 8.01 2.29
C LEU A 49 3.62 8.49 2.76
N ARG A 50 4.51 7.54 3.03
CA ARG A 50 5.88 7.78 3.46
C ARG A 50 6.84 7.08 2.52
N PRO A 51 7.96 7.73 2.14
CA PRO A 51 8.98 7.08 1.35
C PRO A 51 9.73 6.07 2.20
N SER A 52 10.14 4.98 1.56
CA SER A 52 11.05 3.99 2.12
C SER A 52 11.86 3.35 1.00
N THR A 53 12.93 2.65 1.37
CA THR A 53 13.73 1.83 0.44
C THR A 53 13.74 0.40 0.93
N ALA A 54 13.54 -0.56 0.04
CA ALA A 54 13.58 -1.97 0.39
C ALA A 54 14.02 -2.82 -0.81
N PHE A 55 14.35 -4.07 -0.53
CA PHE A 55 14.61 -5.06 -1.58
C PHE A 55 13.28 -5.54 -2.14
N PHE A 56 13.19 -5.53 -3.47
CA PHE A 56 12.07 -6.02 -4.25
C PHE A 56 12.52 -7.29 -4.96
N THR A 57 11.80 -8.39 -4.73
CA THR A 57 12.04 -9.68 -5.37
C THR A 57 11.18 -9.78 -6.62
N HIS A 58 11.82 -9.82 -7.79
CA HIS A 58 11.17 -10.08 -9.07
C HIS A 58 10.66 -11.52 -9.15
N ASN A 59 9.77 -11.79 -10.11
CA ASN A 59 9.17 -13.12 -10.29
C ASN A 59 10.19 -14.21 -10.68
N ASP A 60 11.36 -13.81 -11.21
CA ASP A 60 12.48 -14.69 -11.54
C ASP A 60 13.38 -15.00 -10.32
N GLY A 61 13.09 -14.40 -9.16
CA GLY A 61 13.87 -14.51 -7.94
C GLY A 61 14.99 -13.48 -7.80
N THR A 62 15.19 -12.59 -8.78
CA THR A 62 16.20 -11.53 -8.69
C THR A 62 15.76 -10.46 -7.68
N GLU A 63 16.66 -10.05 -6.79
CA GLU A 63 16.39 -8.99 -5.82
C GLU A 63 17.07 -7.68 -6.19
N VAL A 64 16.32 -6.59 -6.14
CA VAL A 64 16.80 -5.25 -6.47
C VAL A 64 16.37 -4.24 -5.42
N LYS A 65 17.19 -3.22 -5.17
CA LYS A 65 16.89 -2.23 -4.13
C LYS A 65 16.16 -1.04 -4.75
N LEU A 66 14.91 -0.83 -4.33
CA LEU A 66 14.01 0.17 -4.93
C LEU A 66 13.46 1.15 -3.90
N LEU A 67 12.99 2.29 -4.39
CA LEU A 67 12.10 3.17 -3.65
C LEU A 67 10.68 2.64 -3.65
N ASN A 68 10.00 2.84 -2.52
CA ASN A 68 8.57 2.67 -2.42
C ASN A 68 7.93 3.79 -1.59
N ALA A 69 6.63 3.95 -1.78
CA ALA A 69 5.77 4.79 -0.96
C ALA A 69 4.78 3.88 -0.23
N THR A 70 4.79 3.92 1.10
CA THR A 70 3.93 3.07 1.95
C THR A 70 3.03 3.95 2.81
N GLY A 71 1.76 3.59 2.95
CA GLY A 71 0.85 4.25 3.88
C GLY A 71 -0.61 3.94 3.58
N ASP A 72 -1.52 4.67 4.22
CA ASP A 72 -2.96 4.43 4.14
C ASP A 72 -3.64 5.36 3.13
N LEU A 73 -4.43 4.78 2.22
CA LEU A 73 -5.28 5.53 1.30
C LEU A 73 -6.62 5.87 1.96
N PRO A 74 -7.01 7.15 2.02
CA PRO A 74 -8.30 7.54 2.56
C PRO A 74 -9.41 7.22 1.55
N VAL A 75 -10.16 6.15 1.83
CA VAL A 75 -11.36 5.78 1.07
C VAL A 75 -12.59 6.44 1.72
N SER A 76 -13.61 6.78 0.94
CA SER A 76 -14.84 7.37 1.49
C SER A 76 -15.51 6.44 2.51
N ARG A 77 -15.92 7.01 3.66
CA ARG A 77 -16.67 6.26 4.69
C ARG A 77 -17.96 5.69 4.09
N PRO A 78 -18.37 4.45 4.44
CA PRO A 78 -17.99 3.68 5.63
C PRO A 78 -16.77 2.74 5.46
N SER A 79 -16.10 2.74 4.31
CA SER A 79 -14.93 1.87 4.09
C SER A 79 -13.75 2.29 4.99
N PRO A 80 -13.01 1.33 5.58
CA PRO A 80 -11.77 1.65 6.27
C PRO A 80 -10.71 2.17 5.28
N PRO A 81 -9.70 2.91 5.76
CA PRO A 81 -8.52 3.21 4.97
C PRO A 81 -7.86 1.93 4.44
N VAL A 82 -7.27 2.01 3.25
CA VAL A 82 -6.63 0.85 2.61
C VAL A 82 -5.11 1.04 2.67
N PRO A 83 -4.38 0.19 3.41
CA PRO A 83 -2.93 0.26 3.48
C PRO A 83 -2.33 -0.23 2.16
N VAL A 84 -1.46 0.57 1.56
CA VAL A 84 -0.81 0.27 0.28
C VAL A 84 0.70 0.49 0.34
N THR A 85 1.40 -0.27 -0.48
CA THR A 85 2.80 -0.09 -0.82
C THR A 85 2.92 0.07 -2.33
N ILE A 86 3.46 1.20 -2.77
CA ILE A 86 3.66 1.54 -4.19
C ILE A 86 5.15 1.48 -4.47
N TRP A 87 5.59 0.50 -5.24
CA TRP A 87 6.98 0.32 -5.66
C TRP A 87 7.28 1.03 -6.97
N VAL A 88 8.43 1.68 -7.03
CA VAL A 88 8.94 2.34 -8.23
C VAL A 88 9.97 1.42 -8.91
N PRO A 89 9.62 0.75 -10.02
CA PRO A 89 10.49 -0.24 -10.67
C PRO A 89 11.71 0.39 -11.35
N GLU A 90 12.73 -0.44 -11.62
CA GLU A 90 14.00 -0.04 -12.24
C GLU A 90 13.87 0.62 -13.60
N LEU A 91 12.77 0.36 -14.32
CA LEU A 91 12.50 0.93 -15.65
C LEU A 91 11.43 2.03 -15.61
N TYR A 92 11.10 2.57 -14.43
CA TYR A 92 10.17 3.70 -14.33
C TYR A 92 10.70 4.95 -15.05
N PRO A 93 9.89 5.75 -15.75
CA PRO A 93 8.44 5.64 -15.94
C PRO A 93 8.03 4.76 -17.13
N GLN A 94 8.96 4.09 -17.84
CA GLN A 94 8.60 3.24 -18.98
C GLN A 94 7.69 2.08 -18.57
N THR A 95 7.93 1.52 -17.37
CA THR A 95 7.06 0.53 -16.75
C THR A 95 6.20 1.15 -15.65
N PRO A 96 4.92 0.72 -15.51
CA PRO A 96 4.05 1.19 -14.43
C PRO A 96 4.61 0.80 -13.05
N PRO A 97 4.29 1.56 -12.00
CA PRO A 97 4.62 1.17 -10.63
C PRO A 97 3.86 -0.09 -10.22
N VAL A 98 4.41 -0.83 -9.26
CA VAL A 98 3.78 -2.05 -8.72
C VAL A 98 3.11 -1.70 -7.40
N VAL A 99 1.83 -2.04 -7.25
CA VAL A 99 1.04 -1.67 -6.07
C VAL A 99 0.59 -2.92 -5.34
N TYR A 100 0.88 -2.98 -4.04
CA TYR A 100 0.38 -4.01 -3.14
C TYR A 100 -0.53 -3.39 -2.09
N VAL A 101 -1.66 -4.03 -1.82
CA VAL A 101 -2.45 -3.80 -0.60
C VAL A 101 -1.85 -4.65 0.50
N ASN A 102 -1.52 -4.04 1.64
CA ASN A 102 -1.03 -4.78 2.78
C ASN A 102 -2.21 -5.48 3.51
N VAL A 103 -2.47 -6.72 3.09
CA VAL A 103 -3.60 -7.53 3.57
C VAL A 103 -3.53 -7.81 5.07
N GLU A 104 -2.32 -7.91 5.64
CA GLU A 104 -2.13 -8.17 7.08
C GLU A 104 -2.65 -7.01 7.97
N CYS A 105 -2.63 -5.78 7.44
CA CYS A 105 -3.20 -4.61 8.12
C CYS A 105 -4.70 -4.44 7.86
N VAL A 106 -5.27 -5.12 6.88
CA VAL A 106 -6.72 -5.09 6.62
C VAL A 106 -7.38 -6.12 7.52
N MET A 107 -8.16 -5.67 8.51
CA MET A 107 -8.87 -6.52 9.48
C MET A 107 -9.98 -7.39 8.87
N HIS A 108 -9.99 -7.55 7.55
CA HIS A 108 -10.89 -8.40 6.79
C HIS A 108 -10.06 -9.13 5.73
N PRO A 109 -10.19 -10.46 5.59
CA PRO A 109 -9.62 -11.15 4.45
C PRO A 109 -10.14 -10.46 3.21
N ILE A 110 -9.24 -10.01 2.33
CA ILE A 110 -9.59 -9.72 0.94
C ILE A 110 -10.29 -10.99 0.49
N TYR A 111 -11.62 -10.90 0.32
CA TYR A 111 -12.42 -12.08 -0.01
C TYR A 111 -11.76 -12.74 -1.22
N ASP A 112 -11.62 -14.06 -1.18
CA ASP A 112 -11.34 -14.84 -2.38
C ASP A 112 -12.25 -14.26 -3.48
N HIS A 113 -11.64 -13.80 -4.58
CA HIS A 113 -12.28 -13.13 -5.73
C HIS A 113 -12.51 -11.59 -5.66
N HIS A 114 -11.62 -10.80 -5.04
CA HIS A 114 -11.63 -9.35 -5.30
C HIS A 114 -11.23 -9.05 -6.77
N PRO A 115 -12.02 -8.29 -7.54
CA PRO A 115 -11.82 -8.14 -8.99
C PRO A 115 -10.53 -7.41 -9.37
N PHE A 116 -9.92 -6.70 -8.42
CA PHE A 116 -8.78 -5.82 -8.66
C PHE A 116 -7.58 -6.10 -7.76
N VAL A 117 -7.70 -7.03 -6.80
CA VAL A 117 -6.60 -7.35 -5.87
C VAL A 117 -6.48 -8.86 -5.81
N ASP A 118 -5.30 -9.37 -6.11
CA ASP A 118 -5.03 -10.79 -6.06
C ASP A 118 -4.79 -11.28 -4.62
N PRO A 119 -4.67 -12.60 -4.38
CA PRO A 119 -4.37 -13.13 -3.06
C PRO A 119 -3.00 -12.71 -2.48
N SER A 120 -2.06 -12.27 -3.32
CA SER A 120 -0.77 -11.72 -2.87
C SER A 120 -0.88 -10.26 -2.40
N GLY A 121 -2.01 -9.62 -2.65
CA GLY A 121 -2.23 -8.20 -2.43
C GLY A 121 -1.89 -7.32 -3.63
N ALA A 122 -1.35 -7.88 -4.72
CA ALA A 122 -1.05 -7.11 -5.93
C ALA A 122 -2.33 -6.54 -6.53
N THR A 123 -2.28 -5.24 -6.83
CA THR A 123 -3.44 -4.49 -7.31
C THR A 123 -3.35 -4.25 -8.81
N VAL A 124 -4.44 -4.54 -9.51
CA VAL A 124 -4.63 -4.18 -10.91
C VAL A 124 -5.66 -3.05 -11.01
N SER A 125 -5.35 -2.03 -11.81
CA SER A 125 -6.29 -0.95 -12.10
C SER A 125 -6.23 -0.59 -13.59
N SER A 126 -7.30 -0.01 -14.11
CA SER A 126 -7.31 0.48 -15.49
C SER A 126 -6.22 1.53 -15.74
N TYR A 127 -5.86 2.32 -14.72
CA TYR A 127 -4.78 3.29 -14.81
C TYR A 127 -3.41 2.61 -14.96
N LEU A 128 -3.15 1.52 -14.23
CA LEU A 128 -1.93 0.72 -14.38
C LEU A 128 -1.88 0.00 -15.74
N GLN A 129 -3.01 -0.54 -16.20
CA GLN A 129 -3.11 -1.24 -17.48
C GLN A 129 -2.91 -0.32 -18.69
N ASN A 130 -3.30 0.96 -18.58
CA ASN A 130 -3.17 1.95 -19.65
C ASN A 130 -2.04 2.96 -19.37
N TRP A 131 -1.05 2.57 -18.57
CA TRP A 131 0.05 3.44 -18.18
C TRP A 131 0.81 3.97 -19.39
N GLN A 132 0.93 5.29 -19.47
CA GLN A 132 1.67 6.01 -20.51
C GLN A 132 2.70 6.90 -19.82
N PHE A 133 4.00 6.59 -19.98
CA PHE A 133 5.08 7.26 -19.26
C PHE A 133 5.11 8.79 -19.41
N SER A 134 4.58 9.33 -20.52
CA SER A 134 4.54 10.77 -20.81
C SER A 134 3.32 11.50 -20.23
N LYS A 135 2.31 10.76 -19.75
CA LYS A 135 1.03 11.32 -19.27
C LYS A 135 0.65 10.87 -17.87
N CYS A 136 1.18 9.74 -17.42
CA CYS A 136 0.85 9.13 -16.15
C CYS A 136 1.89 9.49 -15.08
N ASN A 137 1.40 9.83 -13.88
CA ASN A 137 2.19 10.06 -12.68
C ASN A 137 1.64 9.24 -11.49
N LEU A 138 2.35 9.29 -10.35
CA LEU A 138 2.00 8.55 -9.14
C LEU A 138 0.79 9.14 -8.39
N SER A 139 0.62 10.47 -8.39
CA SER A 139 -0.51 11.12 -7.72
C SER A 139 -1.84 10.71 -8.35
N ASP A 140 -1.93 10.73 -9.69
CA ASP A 140 -3.13 10.34 -10.42
C ASP A 140 -3.41 8.83 -10.32
N LEU A 141 -2.37 8.00 -10.22
CA LEU A 141 -2.52 6.60 -9.85
C LEU A 141 -3.22 6.47 -8.50
N VAL A 142 -2.76 7.19 -7.47
CA VAL A 142 -3.37 7.12 -6.13
C VAL A 142 -4.81 7.63 -6.13
N ARG A 143 -5.11 8.72 -6.84
CA ARG A 143 -6.49 9.20 -7.05
C ARG A 143 -7.36 8.12 -7.70
N SER A 144 -6.85 7.44 -8.72
CA SER A 144 -7.52 6.33 -9.39
C SER A 144 -7.77 5.15 -8.44
N LEU A 145 -6.78 4.79 -7.62
CA LEU A 145 -6.91 3.73 -6.62
C LEU A 145 -7.96 4.06 -5.55
N ILE A 146 -7.96 5.29 -5.02
CA ILE A 146 -8.98 5.74 -4.06
C ILE A 146 -10.39 5.62 -4.66
N LYS A 147 -10.57 6.03 -5.92
CA LYS A 147 -11.84 5.91 -6.64
C LYS A 147 -12.24 4.44 -6.84
N LEU A 148 -11.29 3.59 -7.21
CA LEU A 148 -11.49 2.15 -7.37
C LEU A 148 -11.94 1.50 -6.06
N PHE A 149 -11.23 1.75 -4.96
CA PHE A 149 -11.55 1.20 -3.65
C PHE A 149 -12.86 1.76 -3.05
N SER A 150 -13.22 2.99 -3.41
CA SER A 150 -14.52 3.57 -3.01
C SER A 150 -15.70 2.89 -3.73
N THR A 151 -15.51 2.54 -5.01
CA THR A 151 -16.55 1.94 -5.85
C THR A 151 -16.72 0.44 -5.58
N THR A 152 -15.62 -0.26 -5.26
CA THR A 152 -15.62 -1.71 -4.98
C THR A 152 -16.13 -2.03 -3.57
N THR A 153 -17.12 -1.28 -3.06
CA THR A 153 -17.73 -1.38 -1.72
C THR A 153 -18.41 -2.74 -1.47
N ARG A 154 -17.60 -3.81 -1.43
CA ARG A 154 -17.83 -5.14 -0.90
C ARG A 154 -16.66 -5.59 -0.02
N PHE A 155 -15.95 -4.66 0.61
CA PHE A 155 -15.38 -4.91 1.93
C PHE A 155 -16.55 -5.03 2.91
N SER A 156 -17.36 -6.08 2.75
CA SER A 156 -18.51 -6.32 3.61
C SER A 156 -17.93 -6.59 4.99
N ILE A 157 -18.03 -5.60 5.88
CA ILE A 157 -17.89 -5.81 7.31
C ILE A 157 -19.06 -6.71 7.71
N ARG A 158 -18.95 -8.02 7.44
CA ARG A 158 -19.65 -8.99 8.27
C ARG A 158 -18.89 -8.95 9.57
N VAL A 159 -19.30 -8.05 10.47
CA VAL A 159 -19.05 -8.26 11.90
C VAL A 159 -19.42 -9.73 12.12
N PRO A 160 -18.50 -10.60 12.57
CA PRO A 160 -18.88 -11.95 12.90
C PRO A 160 -19.97 -11.80 13.94
N ARG A 161 -21.23 -12.02 13.55
CA ARG A 161 -22.30 -12.23 14.51
C ARG A 161 -21.87 -13.49 15.22
N VAL A 162 -21.16 -13.33 16.34
CA VAL A 162 -21.07 -14.35 17.36
C VAL A 162 -22.53 -14.58 17.75
N ARG A 163 -23.21 -15.47 17.02
CA ARG A 163 -24.49 -15.98 17.45
C ARG A 163 -24.15 -16.66 18.77
N PRO A 164 -24.70 -16.21 19.91
CA PRO A 164 -24.48 -16.93 21.14
C PRO A 164 -25.14 -18.28 20.96
N THR A 165 -24.34 -19.29 20.62
CA THR A 165 -24.81 -20.66 20.59
C THR A 165 -25.18 -21.01 22.02
N ARG A 166 -26.36 -21.63 22.19
CA ARG A 166 -26.97 -21.97 23.49
C ARG A 166 -26.06 -22.76 24.46
N ARG A 167 -24.88 -23.22 24.01
CA ARG A 167 -23.82 -23.81 24.82
C ARG A 167 -23.11 -22.83 25.76
N TRP A 168 -23.10 -21.53 25.44
CA TRP A 168 -22.50 -20.49 26.31
C TRP A 168 -23.24 -20.32 27.63
N PHE A 169 -24.58 -20.37 27.62
CA PHE A 169 -25.41 -20.18 28.81
C PHE A 169 -25.25 -21.27 29.89
N ARG A 170 -24.81 -22.49 29.51
CA ARG A 170 -24.55 -23.57 30.49
C ARG A 170 -23.17 -23.47 31.13
N LYS A 171 -22.20 -22.85 30.45
CA LYS A 171 -20.84 -22.67 30.97
C LYS A 171 -20.75 -21.46 31.91
N TRP A 172 -21.53 -20.40 31.66
CA TRP A 172 -21.57 -19.21 32.52
C TRP A 172 -22.22 -19.47 33.90
N ARG A 173 -23.27 -20.31 33.95
CA ARG A 173 -23.98 -20.65 35.19
C ARG A 173 -23.17 -21.51 36.19
N ARG A 174 -21.98 -21.98 35.79
CA ARG A 174 -21.06 -22.76 36.64
C ARG A 174 -19.92 -21.89 37.23
N TRP A 175 -19.79 -20.63 36.82
CA TRP A 175 -18.67 -19.76 37.20
C TRP A 175 -19.04 -18.54 38.05
N THR A 176 -20.33 -18.23 38.22
CA THR A 176 -20.78 -17.26 39.23
C THR A 176 -21.37 -18.04 40.40
N GLY A 177 -20.51 -18.50 41.31
CA GLY A 177 -20.95 -18.91 42.64
C GLY A 177 -21.46 -17.67 43.38
N SER A 178 -22.77 -17.59 43.58
CA SER A 178 -23.35 -16.75 44.63
C SER A 178 -24.14 -17.66 45.58
N PRO A 179 -23.86 -17.63 46.89
CA PRO A 179 -24.58 -18.43 47.87
C PRO A 179 -25.98 -17.86 48.10
N ALA A 180 -26.90 -18.74 48.48
CA ALA A 180 -28.09 -18.35 49.22
C ALA A 180 -27.71 -18.11 50.69
#